data_AF-A0A2H5BX71-F1
#
_entry.id   AF-A0A2H5BX71-F1
#
_cell.length_a   1.000
_cell.length_b   1.000
_cell.length_c   1.000
_cell.angle_alpha   90.00
_cell.angle_beta   90.00
_cell.angle_gamma   90.00
#
_symmetry.space_group_name_H-M   'P 1'
#
loop_
_entity.id
_entity.type
_entity.pdbx_description
1 polymer ?
#
loop_
_entity_poly.entity_id
_entity_poly.type
_entity_poly.pdbx_seq_one_letter_code
_entity_poly.pdbx_strand_id
1 'polypeptide(L)'
;MAAVFSISPHVTSCNLRRFSPCKPKYVTTSMSVITSAVTATVEGSVLPEPIIRRSGNYKPCMWDNNFLQSLKNDYTGEAIKARASELKEEVRLMFSNVEKPQDKLELIDRLQRLGLAYHFQEEINCTLKKIHKGQTNNDKQKKDLHTTALEFRLLRQHGFFVSPECFKRFIGNGKFICPGADIKGMLSLYEASYFFIEGETLMEDAWCFTSKSLRECLQNITDVDLQTQVRHSLELPLQWRIPRYDARWNVDLYERSSDMIPAVLEFAKLDFNIRQGLYQDELKDLSRWWCRLGMGEKLPFARDRLVPSYIWSLGISSEPHDRYCRVQLTKLIQLVGVHDDVYDVYGTLDELELFTDVVERWDVNAMKELPYYMKICFLSFYNFVHETSNYIRKDQNIEILPDQRKWWINLFKRQLVEARWYHGGHQPTMEERLSNGLVTIGGPIGVLYSYICAEDPIKKEEIEFIEGLPDVVRLACEILRLADDYGTSSAELKRGDVPSSIQCYMSDNGVSEDVARAHLMDLMRKKWAQVNKCRFSKDPIPLSWHFVDIMLNLVRAAHCLYNSGDDGFGVEDGVTKDILFSLLVEPIPLKESNPYIVGEYMK
;
A
#
# COMPACT_ATOMS: atom_id res chain seq x y z
N MET A 1 -24.83 -13.51 48.24
CA MET A 1 -25.58 -12.41 48.89
C MET A 1 -24.59 -11.34 49.28
N ALA A 2 -24.75 -10.13 48.70
CA ALA A 2 -24.21 -8.81 49.08
C ALA A 2 -22.68 -8.66 49.28
N ALA A 3 -21.99 -7.60 48.86
CA ALA A 3 -22.22 -6.37 48.09
C ALA A 3 -20.81 -5.86 47.70
N VAL A 4 -20.60 -4.96 46.73
CA VAL A 4 -20.45 -3.52 47.02
C VAL A 4 -20.15 -2.77 45.70
N PHE A 5 -21.02 -1.79 45.42
CA PHE A 5 -20.85 -0.47 44.80
C PHE A 5 -20.27 -0.29 43.37
N SER A 6 -21.17 0.20 42.51
CA SER A 6 -20.90 0.95 41.27
C SER A 6 -21.36 2.40 41.48
N ILE A 7 -20.51 3.38 41.14
CA ILE A 7 -20.88 4.77 40.90
C ILE A 7 -20.19 5.23 39.60
N SER A 8 -20.99 5.91 38.76
CA SER A 8 -20.71 6.46 37.43
C SER A 8 -19.73 7.66 37.46
N PRO A 9 -19.27 8.12 36.28
CA PRO A 9 -19.77 9.44 35.87
C PRO A 9 -20.09 9.61 34.37
N HIS A 10 -21.23 10.27 34.16
CA HIS A 10 -21.60 11.26 33.13
C HIS A 10 -20.81 11.38 31.83
N VAL A 11 -21.50 11.10 30.72
CA VAL A 11 -21.27 11.74 29.41
C VAL A 11 -22.57 12.43 28.98
N THR A 12 -22.48 13.74 28.79
CA THR A 12 -23.52 14.63 28.26
C THR A 12 -23.76 14.36 26.77
N SER A 13 -24.99 13.99 26.42
CA SER A 13 -25.46 13.87 25.05
C SER A 13 -25.87 15.24 24.50
N CYS A 14 -25.41 15.58 23.29
CA CYS A 14 -25.90 16.72 22.54
C CYS A 14 -26.61 16.20 21.28
N ASN A 15 -27.84 16.67 21.09
CA ASN A 15 -28.85 16.16 20.16
C ASN A 15 -28.55 16.53 18.70
N LEU A 16 -28.51 15.54 17.81
CA LEU A 16 -28.71 15.73 16.38
C LEU A 16 -30.05 15.13 15.94
N ARG A 17 -30.90 15.99 15.37
CA ARG A 17 -32.27 15.71 14.92
C ARG A 17 -32.27 14.65 13.81
N ARG A 18 -33.04 13.57 14.03
CA ARG A 18 -33.39 12.57 13.01
C ARG A 18 -34.31 13.20 11.97
N PHE A 19 -33.89 13.21 10.70
CA PHE A 19 -34.79 13.41 9.56
C PHE A 19 -35.45 12.07 9.21
N SER A 20 -36.78 12.04 9.18
CA SER A 20 -37.57 10.90 8.70
C SER A 20 -37.79 11.01 7.17
N PRO A 21 -37.63 9.92 6.39
CA PRO A 21 -37.95 9.96 4.96
C PRO A 21 -39.47 9.89 4.73
N CYS A 22 -39.97 10.82 3.91
CA CYS A 22 -41.34 10.81 3.38
C CYS A 22 -41.56 9.61 2.44
N LYS A 23 -42.63 8.84 2.67
CA LYS A 23 -43.11 7.79 1.76
C LYS A 23 -43.86 8.42 0.57
N PRO A 24 -43.59 8.02 -0.69
CA PRO A 24 -44.47 8.37 -1.80
C PRO A 24 -45.75 7.52 -1.78
N LYS A 25 -46.91 8.17 -1.91
CA LYS A 25 -48.21 7.53 -2.13
C LYS A 25 -48.36 7.21 -3.62
N TYR A 26 -48.38 5.93 -3.98
CA TYR A 26 -48.80 5.51 -5.32
C TYR A 26 -50.34 5.42 -5.37
N VAL A 27 -50.94 6.16 -6.31
CA VAL A 27 -52.35 6.06 -6.67
C VAL A 27 -52.46 4.99 -7.76
N THR A 28 -53.10 3.86 -7.44
CA THR A 28 -53.48 2.84 -8.41
C THR A 28 -54.69 3.32 -9.21
N THR A 29 -54.50 3.54 -10.51
CA THR A 29 -55.61 3.72 -11.46
C THR A 29 -55.68 2.47 -12.32
N SER A 30 -56.76 1.69 -12.22
CA SER A 30 -57.01 0.54 -13.08
C SER A 30 -57.56 1.01 -14.42
N MET A 31 -56.83 0.77 -15.51
CA MET A 31 -57.37 0.78 -16.86
C MET A 31 -57.45 -0.67 -17.36
N SER A 32 -58.66 -1.16 -17.56
CA SER A 32 -58.92 -2.43 -18.23
C SER A 32 -58.75 -2.24 -19.74
N VAL A 33 -57.65 -2.77 -20.30
CA VAL A 33 -57.48 -2.92 -21.74
C VAL A 33 -57.91 -4.33 -22.12
N ILE A 34 -58.96 -4.43 -22.94
CA ILE A 34 -59.40 -5.68 -23.57
C ILE A 34 -58.47 -5.96 -24.75
N THR A 35 -57.61 -6.97 -24.63
CA THR A 35 -56.82 -7.49 -25.75
C THR A 35 -57.34 -8.86 -26.15
N SER A 36 -57.87 -8.92 -27.38
CA SER A 36 -58.26 -10.13 -28.10
C SER A 36 -57.06 -11.07 -28.27
N ALA A 37 -57.17 -12.30 -27.78
CA ALA A 37 -56.18 -13.34 -27.96
C ALA A 37 -56.18 -13.85 -29.41
N VAL A 38 -55.07 -13.67 -30.12
CA VAL A 38 -54.75 -14.44 -31.32
C VAL A 38 -53.70 -15.47 -30.89
N THR A 39 -54.12 -16.73 -30.80
CA THR A 39 -53.23 -17.87 -30.54
C THR A 39 -52.41 -18.18 -31.79
N ALA A 40 -51.14 -17.80 -31.78
CA ALA A 40 -50.13 -18.37 -32.66
C ALA A 40 -49.38 -19.47 -31.90
N THR A 41 -49.49 -20.72 -32.37
CA THR A 41 -48.70 -21.85 -31.91
C THR A 41 -47.24 -21.66 -32.32
N VAL A 42 -46.37 -21.35 -31.36
CA VAL A 42 -44.91 -21.39 -31.52
C VAL A 42 -44.42 -22.69 -30.90
N GLU A 43 -43.79 -23.53 -31.71
CA GLU A 43 -43.07 -24.73 -31.28
C GLU A 43 -42.04 -24.38 -30.20
N GLY A 44 -41.98 -25.22 -29.17
CA GLY A 44 -41.28 -24.95 -27.91
C GLY A 44 -39.82 -24.56 -28.08
N SER A 45 -39.52 -23.27 -27.99
CA SER A 45 -38.22 -22.80 -27.53
C SER A 45 -38.16 -23.03 -26.02
N VAL A 46 -37.36 -23.99 -25.58
CA VAL A 46 -36.91 -24.07 -24.19
C VAL A 46 -36.29 -22.70 -23.88
N LEU A 47 -36.95 -21.90 -23.02
CA LEU A 47 -36.32 -20.69 -22.49
C LEU A 47 -35.03 -21.14 -21.81
N PRO A 48 -33.87 -20.56 -22.14
CA PRO A 48 -32.63 -20.93 -21.47
C PRO A 48 -32.83 -20.78 -19.96
N GLU A 49 -32.43 -21.80 -19.20
CA GLU A 49 -32.51 -21.74 -17.75
C GLU A 49 -31.82 -20.45 -17.25
N PRO A 50 -32.41 -19.76 -16.25
CA PRO A 50 -31.84 -18.53 -15.75
C PRO A 50 -30.44 -18.82 -15.19
N ILE A 51 -29.41 -18.18 -15.74
CA ILE A 51 -28.03 -18.28 -15.23
C ILE A 51 -28.02 -17.76 -13.79
N ILE A 52 -27.78 -18.64 -12.83
CA ILE A 52 -27.64 -18.29 -11.41
C ILE A 52 -26.20 -17.81 -11.19
N ARG A 53 -26.05 -16.55 -10.79
CA ARG A 53 -24.74 -15.92 -10.53
C ARG A 53 -24.48 -15.78 -9.04
N ARG A 54 -23.22 -15.97 -8.63
CA ARG A 54 -22.80 -15.66 -7.25
C ARG A 54 -22.71 -14.14 -7.07
N SER A 55 -22.70 -13.72 -5.82
CA SER A 55 -22.42 -12.35 -5.42
C SER A 55 -21.43 -12.37 -4.26
N GLY A 56 -20.45 -11.46 -4.29
CA GLY A 56 -19.53 -11.24 -3.19
C GLY A 56 -20.18 -10.54 -1.98
N ASN A 57 -21.44 -10.09 -2.11
CA ASN A 57 -22.15 -9.31 -1.10
C ASN A 57 -21.37 -8.08 -0.63
N TYR A 58 -20.71 -7.40 -1.58
CA TYR A 58 -19.89 -6.24 -1.28
C TYR A 58 -20.71 -5.08 -0.72
N LYS A 59 -20.13 -4.38 0.26
CA LYS A 59 -20.67 -3.09 0.71
C LYS A 59 -20.56 -2.07 -0.44
N PRO A 60 -21.57 -1.20 -0.63
CA PRO A 60 -21.47 -0.07 -1.55
C PRO A 60 -20.24 0.79 -1.27
N CYS A 61 -19.76 1.52 -2.28
CA CYS A 61 -18.71 2.51 -2.10
C CYS A 61 -19.11 3.49 -0.98
N MET A 62 -18.23 3.66 0.00
CA MET A 62 -18.48 4.59 1.11
C MET A 62 -18.37 6.05 0.68
N TRP A 63 -17.62 6.33 -0.39
CA TRP A 63 -17.26 7.68 -0.81
C TRP A 63 -18.10 8.12 -2.00
N ASP A 64 -19.07 8.99 -1.75
CA ASP A 64 -19.86 9.54 -2.83
C ASP A 64 -19.05 10.55 -3.67
N ASN A 65 -19.35 10.62 -4.97
CA ASN A 65 -18.65 11.51 -5.90
C ASN A 65 -18.78 12.99 -5.47
N ASN A 66 -19.91 13.42 -4.89
CA ASN A 66 -20.06 14.81 -4.49
C ASN A 66 -19.11 15.16 -3.33
N PHE A 67 -18.95 14.25 -2.37
CA PHE A 67 -17.96 14.36 -1.30
C PHE A 67 -16.54 14.50 -1.88
N LEU A 68 -16.13 13.60 -2.78
CA LEU A 68 -14.80 13.64 -3.39
C LEU A 68 -14.57 14.94 -4.18
N GLN A 69 -15.57 15.41 -4.94
CA GLN A 69 -15.50 16.68 -5.66
C GLN A 69 -15.52 17.89 -4.73
N SER A 70 -16.05 17.76 -3.51
CA SER A 70 -16.13 18.84 -2.51
C SER A 70 -14.85 19.06 -1.72
N LEU A 71 -13.86 18.16 -1.81
CA LEU A 71 -12.58 18.29 -1.11
C LEU A 71 -11.92 19.63 -1.46
N LYS A 72 -11.55 20.40 -0.43
CA LYS A 72 -10.87 21.70 -0.56
C LYS A 72 -9.62 21.72 0.29
N ASN A 73 -8.63 22.47 -0.18
CA ASN A 73 -7.37 22.68 0.51
C ASN A 73 -6.96 24.15 0.39
N ASP A 74 -6.90 24.82 1.54
CA ASP A 74 -6.56 26.25 1.64
C ASP A 74 -5.03 26.49 1.61
N TYR A 75 -4.22 25.43 1.53
CA TYR A 75 -2.76 25.47 1.57
C TYR A 75 -2.10 25.48 0.19
N THR A 76 -2.85 25.77 -0.87
CA THR A 76 -2.36 25.78 -2.26
C THR A 76 -1.87 27.16 -2.74
N GLY A 77 -2.06 28.21 -1.92
CA GLY A 77 -1.70 29.60 -2.22
C GLY A 77 -0.19 29.87 -2.33
N GLU A 78 0.18 30.89 -3.11
CA GLU A 78 1.58 31.24 -3.40
C GLU A 78 2.37 31.60 -2.14
N ALA A 79 1.76 32.33 -1.21
CA ALA A 79 2.42 32.76 0.02
C ALA A 79 2.81 31.56 0.93
N ILE A 80 1.97 30.53 0.98
CA ILE A 80 2.23 29.29 1.73
C ILE A 80 3.36 28.50 1.08
N LYS A 81 3.37 28.42 -0.26
CA LYS A 81 4.46 27.79 -1.02
C LYS A 81 5.78 28.54 -0.82
N ALA A 82 5.76 29.88 -0.84
CA ALA A 82 6.93 30.70 -0.58
C ALA A 82 7.50 30.45 0.83
N ARG A 83 6.65 30.42 1.86
CA ARG A 83 7.07 30.08 3.23
C ARG A 83 7.68 28.68 3.33
N ALA A 84 7.08 27.69 2.67
CA ALA A 84 7.65 26.34 2.62
C ALA A 84 9.03 26.31 1.93
N SER A 85 9.23 27.11 0.87
CA SER A 85 10.54 27.25 0.22
C SER A 85 11.58 27.91 1.13
N GLU A 86 11.24 28.94 1.89
CA GLU A 86 12.14 29.55 2.87
C GLU A 86 12.58 28.54 3.93
N LEU A 87 11.63 27.80 4.50
CA LEU A 87 11.91 26.78 5.51
C LEU A 87 12.74 25.62 4.97
N LYS A 88 12.54 25.24 3.70
CA LYS A 88 13.39 24.27 3.02
C LYS A 88 14.85 24.70 3.02
N GLU A 89 15.13 25.96 2.69
CA GLU A 89 16.50 26.50 2.73
C GLU A 89 17.06 26.59 4.16
N GLU A 90 16.24 26.98 5.13
CA GLU A 90 16.65 27.02 6.55
C GLU A 90 17.07 25.63 7.04
N VAL A 91 16.28 24.60 6.74
CA VAL A 91 16.58 23.20 7.09
C VAL A 91 17.82 22.70 6.34
N ARG A 92 18.03 23.10 5.08
CA ARG A 92 19.26 22.77 4.33
C ARG A 92 20.52 23.37 4.98
N LEU A 93 20.45 24.63 5.40
CA LEU A 93 21.55 25.30 6.11
C LEU A 93 21.83 24.61 7.45
N MET A 94 20.77 24.26 8.19
CA MET A 94 20.89 23.49 9.43
C MET A 94 21.59 22.15 9.20
N PHE A 95 21.17 21.39 8.19
CA PHE A 95 21.79 20.11 7.83
C PHE A 95 23.30 20.24 7.56
N SER A 96 23.70 21.34 6.93
CA SER A 96 25.11 21.64 6.62
C SER A 96 25.92 21.97 7.88
N ASN A 97 25.31 22.65 8.85
CA ASN A 97 25.96 23.11 10.09
C ASN A 97 26.09 22.02 11.16
N VAL A 98 25.37 20.90 11.05
CA VAL A 98 25.57 19.77 11.97
C VAL A 98 26.97 19.20 11.77
N GLU A 99 27.80 19.16 12.82
CA GLU A 99 29.17 18.65 12.72
C GLU A 99 29.25 17.15 13.06
N LYS A 100 28.57 16.72 14.12
CA LYS A 100 28.69 15.35 14.64
C LYS A 100 27.96 14.35 13.72
N PRO A 101 28.60 13.23 13.34
CA PRO A 101 27.96 12.21 12.52
C PRO A 101 26.67 11.63 13.12
N GLN A 102 26.62 11.49 14.44
CA GLN A 102 25.46 10.95 15.17
C GLN A 102 24.24 11.86 15.03
N ASP A 103 24.43 13.16 15.22
CA ASP A 103 23.39 14.17 15.07
C ASP A 103 22.90 14.26 13.61
N LYS A 104 23.78 14.00 12.62
CA LYS A 104 23.36 13.89 11.21
C LYS A 104 22.47 12.70 10.96
N LEU A 105 22.79 11.53 11.52
CA LEU A 105 21.97 10.33 11.38
C LEU A 105 20.58 10.55 11.98
N GLU A 106 20.52 11.16 13.17
CA GLU A 106 19.28 11.54 13.84
C GLU A 106 18.45 12.54 13.01
N LEU A 107 19.08 13.55 12.41
CA LEU A 107 18.39 14.49 11.53
C LEU A 107 17.88 13.81 10.26
N ILE A 108 18.67 12.94 9.62
CA ILE A 108 18.25 12.16 8.45
C ILE A 108 17.02 11.31 8.79
N ASP A 109 17.03 10.61 9.91
CA ASP A 109 15.91 9.76 10.34
C ASP A 109 14.65 10.59 10.58
N ARG A 110 14.77 11.75 11.22
CA ARG A 110 13.65 12.68 11.43
C ARG A 110 13.08 13.16 10.11
N LEU A 111 13.91 13.61 9.18
CA LEU A 111 13.46 14.09 7.87
C LEU A 111 12.73 12.98 7.08
N GLN A 112 13.19 11.72 7.17
CA GLN A 112 12.49 10.59 6.57
C GLN A 112 11.13 10.34 7.23
N ARG A 113 11.09 10.27 8.57
CA ARG A 113 9.86 10.03 9.34
C ARG A 113 8.81 11.13 9.16
N LEU A 114 9.25 12.38 9.00
CA LEU A 114 8.38 13.54 8.76
C LEU A 114 7.92 13.65 7.30
N GLY A 115 8.38 12.78 6.40
CA GLY A 115 8.04 12.83 4.97
C GLY A 115 8.72 13.95 4.20
N LEU A 116 9.81 14.52 4.72
CA LEU A 116 10.57 15.63 4.14
C LEU A 116 11.84 15.20 3.39
N ALA A 117 12.29 13.95 3.55
CA ALA A 117 13.56 13.48 3.01
C ALA A 117 13.72 13.67 1.49
N TYR A 118 12.63 13.63 0.72
CA TYR A 118 12.65 13.83 -0.72
C TYR A 118 13.17 15.22 -1.14
N HIS A 119 13.10 16.22 -0.27
CA HIS A 119 13.68 17.55 -0.51
C HIS A 119 15.19 17.61 -0.37
N PHE A 120 15.79 16.61 0.29
CA PHE A 120 17.18 16.60 0.74
C PHE A 120 17.93 15.34 0.30
N GLN A 121 17.49 14.68 -0.78
CA GLN A 121 18.05 13.41 -1.24
C GLN A 121 19.57 13.51 -1.49
N GLU A 122 20.03 14.61 -2.09
CA GLU A 122 21.46 14.84 -2.34
C GLU A 122 22.27 14.94 -1.04
N GLU A 123 21.80 15.76 -0.09
CA GLU A 123 22.46 15.98 1.20
C GLU A 123 22.51 14.69 2.03
N ILE A 124 21.41 13.94 2.05
CA ILE A 124 21.29 12.62 2.70
C ILE A 124 22.29 11.65 2.07
N ASN A 125 22.25 11.48 0.74
CA ASN A 125 23.11 10.54 0.02
C ASN A 125 24.60 10.88 0.18
N CYS A 126 24.97 12.16 0.08
CA CYS A 126 26.34 12.61 0.30
C CYS A 126 26.81 12.32 1.73
N THR A 127 25.95 12.52 2.73
CA THR A 127 26.28 12.30 4.14
C THR A 127 26.45 10.82 4.44
N LEU A 128 25.49 9.98 4.05
CA LEU A 128 25.57 8.53 4.26
C LEU A 128 26.77 7.92 3.54
N LYS A 129 27.08 8.37 2.32
CA LYS A 129 28.29 7.96 1.59
C LYS A 129 29.59 8.33 2.32
N LYS A 130 29.66 9.49 2.97
CA LYS A 130 30.81 9.90 3.80
C LYS A 130 30.93 9.03 5.04
N ILE A 131 29.82 8.77 5.74
CA ILE A 131 29.79 7.92 6.94
C ILE A 131 30.22 6.49 6.58
N HIS A 132 29.70 5.92 5.48
CA HIS A 132 30.06 4.59 5.00
C HIS A 132 31.57 4.46 4.70
N LYS A 133 32.13 5.43 3.97
CA LYS A 133 33.58 5.48 3.69
C LYS A 133 34.43 5.68 4.94
N GLY A 134 33.89 6.31 5.99
CA GLY A 134 34.57 6.47 7.27
C GLY A 134 34.71 5.16 8.05
N GLN A 135 33.79 4.20 7.87
CA GLN A 135 33.81 2.91 8.59
C GLN A 135 35.04 2.05 8.26
N THR A 136 35.62 2.18 7.06
CA THR A 136 36.83 1.44 6.68
C THR A 136 38.09 1.98 7.37
N ASN A 137 38.05 3.20 7.88
CA ASN A 137 39.13 3.84 8.63
C ASN A 137 38.96 3.62 10.14
N ASN A 138 39.06 2.37 10.58
CA ASN A 138 39.47 1.97 11.94
C ASN A 138 38.92 2.83 13.11
N ASP A 139 37.62 3.10 13.12
CA ASP A 139 37.09 4.11 14.04
C ASP A 139 36.95 3.57 15.47
N LYS A 140 37.87 4.03 16.32
CA LYS A 140 38.04 3.73 17.75
C LYS A 140 36.90 4.29 18.63
N GLN A 141 35.82 4.81 18.05
CA GLN A 141 34.72 5.41 18.78
C GLN A 141 33.66 4.37 19.16
N LYS A 142 33.54 4.09 20.46
CA LYS A 142 32.51 3.21 21.00
C LYS A 142 31.14 3.91 20.94
N LYS A 143 30.46 3.85 19.79
CA LYS A 143 29.05 4.30 19.65
C LYS A 143 28.14 3.47 20.57
N ASP A 144 27.08 4.07 21.11
CA ASP A 144 26.04 3.33 21.85
C ASP A 144 25.20 2.44 20.92
N LEU A 145 24.30 1.64 21.50
CA LEU A 145 23.46 0.71 20.76
C LEU A 145 22.54 1.43 19.77
N HIS A 146 21.87 2.48 20.23
CA HIS A 146 20.98 3.30 19.40
C HIS A 146 21.68 3.82 18.15
N THR A 147 22.81 4.51 18.31
CA THR A 147 23.59 5.08 17.21
C THR A 147 24.08 4.00 16.24
N THR A 148 24.55 2.86 16.77
CA THR A 148 25.03 1.75 15.92
C THR A 148 23.91 1.19 15.07
N ALA A 149 22.75 0.96 15.67
CA ALA A 149 21.59 0.41 14.99
C ALA A 149 21.00 1.40 13.98
N LEU A 150 20.94 2.69 14.33
CA LEU A 150 20.50 3.76 13.44
C LEU A 150 21.39 3.88 12.21
N GLU A 151 22.72 3.91 12.40
CA GLU A 151 23.69 3.94 11.30
C GLU A 151 23.59 2.72 10.41
N PHE A 152 23.52 1.52 11.00
CA PHE A 152 23.35 0.27 10.25
C PHE A 152 22.09 0.32 9.39
N ARG A 153 20.95 0.69 10.00
CA ARG A 153 19.66 0.78 9.31
C ARG A 153 19.69 1.77 8.17
N LEU A 154 20.10 3.01 8.42
CA LEU A 154 20.10 4.07 7.40
C LEU A 154 21.03 3.73 6.23
N LEU A 155 22.21 3.17 6.51
CA LEU A 155 23.13 2.74 5.46
C LEU A 155 22.55 1.60 4.61
N ARG A 156 22.01 0.55 5.25
CA ARG A 156 21.38 -0.58 4.54
C ARG A 156 20.15 -0.17 3.74
N GLN A 157 19.32 0.71 4.30
CA GLN A 157 18.15 1.27 3.63
C GLN A 157 18.55 1.97 2.32
N HIS A 158 19.64 2.74 2.35
CA HIS A 158 20.20 3.49 1.22
C HIS A 158 21.17 2.69 0.33
N GLY A 159 21.16 1.36 0.42
CA GLY A 159 21.93 0.49 -0.48
C GLY A 159 23.43 0.39 -0.15
N PHE A 160 23.87 0.88 1.02
CA PHE A 160 25.23 0.67 1.50
C PHE A 160 25.32 -0.61 2.33
N PHE A 161 26.15 -1.56 1.89
CA PHE A 161 26.40 -2.77 2.66
C PHE A 161 27.19 -2.44 3.93
N VAL A 162 26.69 -2.91 5.08
CA VAL A 162 27.33 -2.77 6.40
C VAL A 162 27.26 -4.11 7.13
N SER A 163 28.40 -4.65 7.55
CA SER A 163 28.44 -5.95 8.23
C SER A 163 27.71 -5.91 9.59
N PRO A 164 26.89 -6.93 9.93
CA PRO A 164 26.22 -7.02 11.23
C PRO A 164 27.20 -7.22 12.40
N GLU A 165 28.46 -7.53 12.10
CA GLU A 165 29.56 -7.69 13.06
C GLU A 165 29.74 -6.47 14.00
N CYS A 166 29.30 -5.27 13.58
CA CYS A 166 29.26 -4.08 14.42
C CYS A 166 28.45 -4.27 15.72
N PHE A 167 27.53 -5.25 15.76
CA PHE A 167 26.72 -5.55 16.93
C PHE A 167 27.36 -6.54 17.92
N LYS A 168 28.46 -7.21 17.57
CA LYS A 168 29.09 -8.23 18.46
C LYS A 168 29.48 -7.70 19.83
N ARG A 169 29.80 -6.41 19.94
CA ARG A 169 30.13 -5.77 21.21
C ARG A 169 28.96 -5.65 22.19
N PHE A 170 27.72 -5.81 21.73
CA PHE A 170 26.51 -5.82 22.54
C PHE A 170 26.08 -7.23 22.93
N ILE A 171 26.93 -8.23 22.70
CA ILE A 171 26.72 -9.63 23.08
C ILE A 171 27.57 -9.94 24.30
N GLY A 172 27.00 -10.64 25.29
CA GLY A 172 27.78 -11.30 26.33
C GLY A 172 27.11 -12.58 26.79
N ASN A 173 27.94 -13.55 27.18
CA ASN A 173 27.55 -14.94 27.39
C ASN A 173 26.78 -15.55 26.20
N GLY A 174 27.14 -15.13 24.98
CA GLY A 174 26.53 -15.63 23.74
C GLY A 174 25.13 -15.09 23.44
N LYS A 175 24.62 -14.11 24.18
CA LYS A 175 23.33 -13.46 23.91
C LYS A 175 23.46 -11.96 23.86
N PHE A 176 22.58 -11.30 23.11
CA PHE A 176 22.44 -9.85 23.19
C PHE A 176 22.17 -9.43 24.64
N ILE A 177 22.96 -8.47 25.12
CA ILE A 177 22.77 -7.85 26.42
C ILE A 177 22.16 -6.49 26.14
N CYS A 178 20.95 -6.26 26.65
CA CYS A 178 20.51 -4.90 26.88
C CYS A 178 20.81 -4.54 28.33
N PRO A 179 21.51 -3.44 28.62
CA PRO A 179 21.42 -2.83 29.93
C PRO A 179 19.92 -2.53 30.14
N GLY A 180 19.30 -3.01 31.21
CA GLY A 180 17.84 -2.94 31.44
C GLY A 180 17.21 -1.53 31.51
N ALA A 181 17.87 -0.50 30.98
CA ALA A 181 17.45 0.88 30.87
C ALA A 181 17.48 1.46 29.43
N ASP A 182 18.14 0.84 28.44
CA ASP A 182 18.26 1.42 27.08
C ASP A 182 17.18 0.90 26.10
N ILE A 183 15.93 1.26 26.37
CA ILE A 183 14.78 0.88 25.52
C ILE A 183 14.90 1.51 24.12
N LYS A 184 15.40 2.76 24.02
CA LYS A 184 15.62 3.44 22.73
C LYS A 184 16.64 2.68 21.86
N GLY A 185 17.72 2.19 22.46
CA GLY A 185 18.70 1.33 21.81
C GLY A 185 18.09 0.01 21.34
N MET A 186 17.29 -0.67 22.17
CA MET A 186 16.60 -1.90 21.76
C MET A 186 15.62 -1.68 20.60
N LEU A 187 14.82 -0.60 20.66
CA LEU A 187 13.90 -0.25 19.58
C LEU A 187 14.66 -0.01 18.28
N SER A 188 15.81 0.65 18.35
CA SER A 188 16.63 0.93 17.16
C SER A 188 17.23 -0.34 16.59
N LEU A 189 17.69 -1.26 17.44
CA LEU A 189 18.17 -2.59 17.02
C LEU A 189 17.05 -3.44 16.43
N TYR A 190 15.84 -3.38 17.01
CA TYR A 190 14.65 -4.03 16.46
C TYR A 190 14.40 -3.54 15.03
N GLU A 191 14.34 -2.23 14.81
CA GLU A 191 14.14 -1.68 13.46
C GLU A 191 15.27 -2.03 12.50
N ALA A 192 16.52 -2.02 12.96
CA ALA A 192 17.67 -2.42 12.17
C ALA A 192 17.64 -3.92 11.79
N SER A 193 17.05 -4.77 12.64
CA SER A 193 17.00 -6.21 12.43
C SER A 193 16.16 -6.64 11.24
N TYR A 194 15.21 -5.81 10.79
CA TYR A 194 14.42 -6.10 9.59
C TYR A 194 15.23 -5.96 8.29
N PHE A 195 16.33 -5.20 8.30
CA PHE A 195 17.21 -4.99 7.14
C PHE A 195 18.23 -6.11 6.94
N PHE A 196 18.03 -7.26 7.59
CA PHE A 196 18.93 -8.41 7.50
C PHE A 196 18.95 -9.03 6.11
N ILE A 197 20.10 -9.59 5.74
CA ILE A 197 20.29 -10.43 4.56
C ILE A 197 20.14 -11.90 4.97
N GLU A 198 19.56 -12.71 4.08
CA GLU A 198 19.52 -14.16 4.26
C GLU A 198 20.92 -14.75 4.56
N GLY A 199 21.03 -15.45 5.69
CA GLY A 199 22.28 -16.02 6.21
C GLY A 199 22.93 -15.22 7.34
N GLU A 200 22.43 -14.01 7.66
CA GLU A 200 22.92 -13.20 8.78
C GLU A 200 22.30 -13.63 10.12
N THR A 201 22.78 -14.75 10.68
CA THR A 201 22.28 -15.30 11.96
C THR A 201 22.31 -14.30 13.12
N LEU A 202 23.32 -13.43 13.15
CA LEU A 202 23.44 -12.38 14.16
C LEU A 202 22.26 -11.40 14.14
N MET A 203 21.70 -11.10 12.98
CA MET A 203 20.54 -10.22 12.87
C MET A 203 19.24 -10.95 13.21
N GLU A 204 19.16 -12.26 12.94
CA GLU A 204 18.05 -13.09 13.40
C GLU A 204 18.02 -13.18 14.94
N ASP A 205 19.19 -13.37 15.57
CA ASP A 205 19.34 -13.34 17.02
C ASP A 205 18.96 -11.97 17.60
N ALA A 206 19.33 -10.88 16.92
CA ALA A 206 18.97 -9.52 17.31
C ALA A 206 17.46 -9.29 17.25
N TRP A 207 16.80 -9.75 16.18
CA TRP A 207 15.35 -9.69 16.03
C TRP A 207 14.65 -10.51 17.12
N CYS A 208 15.07 -11.76 17.35
CA CYS A 208 14.51 -12.64 18.39
C CYS A 208 14.61 -11.99 19.78
N PHE A 209 15.79 -11.48 20.10
CA PHE A 209 16.06 -10.82 21.38
C PHE A 209 15.19 -9.58 21.55
N THR A 210 15.25 -8.63 20.62
CA THR A 210 14.56 -7.34 20.74
C THR A 210 13.05 -7.49 20.69
N SER A 211 12.51 -8.36 19.82
CA SER A 211 11.06 -8.64 19.75
C SER A 211 10.53 -9.15 21.08
N LYS A 212 11.25 -10.07 21.72
CA LYS A 212 10.87 -10.62 23.02
C LYS A 212 10.98 -9.54 24.11
N SER A 213 12.13 -8.88 24.23
CA SER A 213 12.38 -7.92 25.30
C SER A 213 11.48 -6.70 25.23
N LEU A 214 11.20 -6.16 24.04
CA LEU A 214 10.29 -5.03 23.86
C LEU A 214 8.86 -5.39 24.27
N ARG A 215 8.38 -6.60 23.93
CA ARG A 215 7.05 -7.08 24.36
C ARG A 215 6.97 -7.24 25.88
N GLU A 216 8.01 -7.78 26.52
CA GLU A 216 8.07 -7.98 27.98
C GLU A 216 8.11 -6.66 28.75
N CYS A 217 8.83 -5.64 28.24
CA CYS A 217 8.96 -4.36 28.94
C CYS A 217 7.90 -3.32 28.58
N LEU A 218 7.09 -3.53 27.53
CA LEU A 218 6.15 -2.54 26.97
C LEU A 218 5.30 -1.81 28.03
N GLN A 219 4.71 -2.57 28.96
CA GLN A 219 3.83 -2.00 30.00
C GLN A 219 4.59 -1.24 31.09
N ASN A 220 5.90 -1.43 31.21
CA ASN A 220 6.76 -0.82 32.21
C ASN A 220 7.51 0.41 31.68
N ILE A 221 7.33 0.78 30.42
CA ILE A 221 7.93 1.98 29.82
C ILE A 221 7.21 3.21 30.39
N THR A 222 7.96 4.06 31.12
CA THR A 222 7.41 5.27 31.77
C THR A 222 7.26 6.45 30.81
N ASP A 223 8.14 6.54 29.80
CA ASP A 223 8.03 7.52 28.72
C ASP A 223 6.89 7.10 27.76
N VAL A 224 5.81 7.88 27.77
CA VAL A 224 4.58 7.59 27.01
C VAL A 224 4.81 7.64 25.50
N ASP A 225 5.63 8.57 25.02
CA ASP A 225 5.92 8.70 23.58
C ASP A 225 6.81 7.54 23.14
N LEU A 226 7.83 7.17 23.93
CA LEU A 226 8.64 5.98 23.65
C LEU A 226 7.82 4.69 23.72
N GLN A 227 6.92 4.55 24.70
CA GLN A 227 6.01 3.40 24.79
C GLN A 227 5.15 3.30 23.52
N THR A 228 4.63 4.44 23.04
CA THR A 228 3.82 4.50 21.83
C THR A 228 4.63 4.13 20.59
N GLN A 229 5.88 4.59 20.49
CA GLN A 229 6.80 4.19 19.42
C GLN A 229 7.10 2.69 19.45
N VAL A 230 7.38 2.11 20.62
CA VAL A 230 7.63 0.66 20.75
C VAL A 230 6.40 -0.14 20.34
N ARG A 231 5.20 0.25 20.79
CA ARG A 231 3.95 -0.41 20.40
C ARG A 231 3.76 -0.37 18.89
N HIS A 232 3.91 0.81 18.28
CA HIS A 232 3.81 1.02 16.84
C HIS A 232 4.79 0.09 16.11
N SER A 233 6.09 0.15 16.42
CA SER A 233 7.10 -0.71 15.77
C SER A 233 6.81 -2.21 15.91
N LEU A 234 6.28 -2.66 17.06
CA LEU A 234 5.91 -4.07 17.28
C LEU A 234 4.68 -4.52 16.48
N GLU A 235 3.78 -3.59 16.12
CA GLU A 235 2.63 -3.86 15.23
C GLU A 235 3.07 -4.03 13.78
N LEU A 236 3.96 -3.14 13.31
CA LEU A 236 4.59 -3.23 11.99
C LEU A 236 5.96 -2.53 12.06
N PRO A 237 7.05 -3.14 11.55
CA PRO A 237 8.38 -2.53 11.59
C PRO A 237 8.54 -1.44 10.52
N LEU A 238 9.46 -0.50 10.73
CA LEU A 238 9.74 0.62 9.83
C LEU A 238 10.00 0.19 8.39
N GLN A 239 10.72 -0.92 8.17
CA GLN A 239 11.01 -1.40 6.81
C GLN A 239 9.75 -1.78 6.02
N TRP A 240 8.70 -2.20 6.71
CA TRP A 240 7.45 -2.67 6.08
C TRP A 240 6.39 -1.59 6.01
N ARG A 241 6.66 -0.40 6.53
CA ARG A 241 5.73 0.74 6.53
C ARG A 241 5.93 1.63 5.32
N ILE A 242 4.84 2.26 4.89
CA ILE A 242 4.88 3.39 3.97
C ILE A 242 5.15 4.67 4.76
N PRO A 243 6.29 5.37 4.52
CA PRO A 243 6.62 6.59 5.26
C PRO A 243 5.53 7.66 5.17
N ARG A 244 4.86 7.77 4.02
CA ARG A 244 3.81 8.78 3.82
C ARG A 244 2.59 8.53 4.70
N TYR A 245 2.17 7.29 4.92
CA TYR A 245 1.02 6.96 5.76
C TYR A 245 1.29 7.33 7.23
N ASP A 246 2.53 7.10 7.67
CA ASP A 246 2.97 7.38 9.03
C ASP A 246 3.41 8.84 9.26
N ALA A 247 3.57 9.65 8.20
CA ALA A 247 4.11 11.00 8.32
C ALA A 247 3.29 11.87 9.27
N ARG A 248 1.95 11.78 9.21
CA ARG A 248 1.04 12.50 10.11
C ARG A 248 1.30 12.16 11.59
N TRP A 249 1.35 10.87 11.88
CA TRP A 249 1.61 10.34 13.23
C TRP A 249 2.99 10.78 13.74
N ASN A 250 4.01 10.75 12.87
CA ASN A 250 5.36 11.22 13.21
C ASN A 250 5.41 12.74 13.45
N VAL A 251 4.65 13.54 12.71
CA VAL A 251 4.54 14.99 12.95
C VAL A 251 3.96 15.25 14.34
N ASP A 252 2.90 14.54 14.73
CA ASP A 252 2.26 14.72 16.03
C ASP A 252 3.19 14.30 17.19
N LEU A 253 3.97 13.23 17.02
CA LEU A 253 5.01 12.85 17.98
C LEU A 253 6.15 13.87 18.05
N TYR A 254 6.64 14.31 16.89
CA TYR A 254 7.73 15.27 16.82
C TYR A 254 7.37 16.60 17.46
N GLU A 255 6.12 17.05 17.33
CA GLU A 255 5.62 18.27 17.99
C GLU A 255 5.70 18.20 19.53
N ARG A 256 5.61 17.01 20.11
CA ARG A 256 5.72 16.80 21.57
C ARG A 256 7.15 16.54 22.04
N SER A 257 8.06 16.27 21.10
CA SER A 257 9.43 15.89 21.44
C SER A 257 10.20 17.04 22.11
N SER A 258 11.03 16.71 23.09
CA SER A 258 11.90 17.68 23.78
C SER A 258 12.99 18.29 22.89
N ASP A 259 13.32 17.62 21.79
CA ASP A 259 14.35 18.03 20.82
C ASP A 259 13.74 18.49 19.47
N MET A 260 12.48 18.90 19.50
CA MET A 260 11.76 19.47 18.37
C MET A 260 12.40 20.77 17.90
N ILE A 261 12.55 20.91 16.59
CA ILE A 261 13.11 22.08 15.93
C ILE A 261 11.94 22.81 15.24
N PRO A 262 11.60 24.05 15.65
CA PRO A 262 10.43 24.77 15.15
C PRO A 262 10.37 24.88 13.63
N ALA A 263 11.48 25.22 12.98
CA ALA A 263 11.54 25.33 11.52
C ALA A 263 11.28 23.99 10.81
N VAL A 264 11.81 22.88 11.33
CA VAL A 264 11.59 21.54 10.78
C VAL A 264 10.12 21.12 10.96
N LEU A 265 9.54 21.40 12.13
CA LEU A 265 8.13 21.08 12.40
C LEU A 265 7.20 21.90 11.50
N GLU A 266 7.41 23.22 11.41
CA GLU A 266 6.63 24.10 10.55
C GLU A 266 6.72 23.64 9.09
N PHE A 267 7.93 23.30 8.63
CA PHE A 267 8.13 22.80 7.27
C PHE A 267 7.38 21.50 7.02
N ALA A 268 7.46 20.54 7.96
CA ALA A 268 6.75 19.26 7.84
C ALA A 268 5.24 19.45 7.72
N LYS A 269 4.66 20.35 8.52
CA LYS A 269 3.22 20.65 8.48
C LYS A 269 2.81 21.30 7.16
N LEU A 270 3.57 22.30 6.70
CA LEU A 270 3.30 23.00 5.44
C LEU A 270 3.44 22.06 4.23
N ASP A 271 4.54 21.32 4.13
CA ASP A 271 4.77 20.34 3.06
C ASP A 271 3.66 19.28 3.02
N PHE A 272 3.27 18.76 4.18
CA PHE A 272 2.21 17.77 4.28
C PHE A 272 0.89 18.31 3.71
N ASN A 273 0.49 19.53 4.09
CA ASN A 273 -0.76 20.15 3.66
C ASN A 273 -0.75 20.56 2.18
N ILE A 274 0.38 21.07 1.67
CA ILE A 274 0.56 21.37 0.24
C ILE A 274 0.38 20.09 -0.58
N ARG A 275 1.01 18.99 -0.15
CA ARG A 275 0.89 17.68 -0.83
C ARG A 275 -0.51 17.10 -0.73
N GLN A 276 -1.19 17.26 0.40
CA GLN A 276 -2.59 16.87 0.54
C GLN A 276 -3.47 17.55 -0.53
N GLY A 277 -3.27 18.83 -0.82
CA GLY A 277 -4.01 19.54 -1.87
C GLY A 277 -3.78 18.94 -3.26
N LEU A 278 -2.53 18.62 -3.59
CA LEU A 278 -2.17 17.93 -4.83
C LEU A 278 -2.89 16.58 -4.96
N TYR A 279 -2.92 15.80 -3.88
CA TYR A 279 -3.58 14.50 -3.88
C TYR A 279 -5.11 14.60 -4.00
N GLN A 280 -5.72 15.59 -3.36
CA GLN A 280 -7.15 15.84 -3.51
C GLN A 280 -7.51 16.16 -4.96
N ASP A 281 -6.69 16.92 -5.68
CA ASP A 281 -6.95 17.26 -7.09
C ASP A 281 -6.80 16.05 -8.01
N GLU A 282 -5.79 15.19 -7.77
CA GLU A 282 -5.68 13.90 -8.45
C GLU A 282 -6.91 13.01 -8.20
N LEU A 283 -7.37 12.91 -6.94
CA LEU A 283 -8.54 12.11 -6.58
C LEU A 283 -9.83 12.63 -7.22
N LYS A 284 -10.00 13.95 -7.34
CA LYS A 284 -11.12 14.55 -8.09
C LYS A 284 -11.09 14.15 -9.56
N ASP A 285 -9.92 14.17 -10.20
CA ASP A 285 -9.75 13.76 -11.60
C ASP A 285 -10.09 12.28 -11.80
N LEU A 286 -9.59 11.43 -10.91
CA LEU A 286 -9.85 9.99 -10.88
C LEU A 286 -11.33 9.69 -10.65
N SER A 287 -11.97 10.41 -9.73
CA SER A 287 -13.40 10.30 -9.44
C SER A 287 -14.24 10.64 -10.68
N ARG A 288 -13.90 11.73 -11.39
CA ARG A 288 -14.56 12.06 -12.67
C ARG A 288 -14.31 11.01 -13.76
N TRP A 289 -13.11 10.43 -13.81
CA TRP A 289 -12.79 9.35 -14.75
C TRP A 289 -13.64 8.10 -14.46
N TRP A 290 -13.73 7.69 -13.20
CA TRP A 290 -14.49 6.51 -12.79
C TRP A 290 -15.99 6.66 -13.07
N CYS A 291 -16.57 7.83 -12.76
CA CYS A 291 -17.95 8.14 -13.10
C CYS A 291 -18.21 8.11 -14.62
N ARG A 292 -17.27 8.58 -15.46
CA ARG A 292 -17.41 8.54 -16.92
C ARG A 292 -17.42 7.11 -17.48
N LEU A 293 -16.65 6.20 -16.89
CA LEU A 293 -16.72 4.79 -17.26
C LEU A 293 -18.09 4.18 -16.92
N GLY A 294 -18.69 4.62 -15.80
CA GLY A 294 -19.99 4.16 -15.34
C GLY A 294 -19.97 2.69 -14.88
N MET A 295 -18.79 2.15 -14.57
CA MET A 295 -18.62 0.75 -14.17
C MET A 295 -19.22 0.48 -12.78
N GLY A 296 -19.08 1.40 -11.82
CA GLY A 296 -19.69 1.25 -10.49
C GLY A 296 -21.22 1.08 -10.51
N GLU A 297 -21.90 1.68 -11.50
CA GLU A 297 -23.34 1.54 -11.70
C GLU A 297 -23.71 0.31 -12.55
N LYS A 298 -22.94 0.06 -13.63
CA LYS A 298 -23.24 -0.99 -14.60
C LYS A 298 -22.79 -2.38 -14.17
N LEU A 299 -21.86 -2.46 -13.22
CA LEU A 299 -21.28 -3.71 -12.69
C LEU A 299 -21.51 -3.78 -11.17
N PRO A 300 -22.76 -3.85 -10.70
CA PRO A 300 -23.09 -3.78 -9.27
C PRO A 300 -22.58 -4.99 -8.46
N PHE A 301 -22.08 -6.03 -9.14
CA PHE A 301 -21.46 -7.20 -8.52
C PHE A 301 -19.99 -6.95 -8.14
N ALA A 302 -19.33 -5.96 -8.73
CA ALA A 302 -17.92 -5.67 -8.53
C ALA A 302 -17.72 -4.58 -7.46
N ARG A 303 -16.57 -4.63 -6.79
CA ARG A 303 -16.09 -3.68 -5.80
C ARG A 303 -15.82 -2.32 -6.45
N ASP A 304 -16.56 -1.31 -6.02
CA ASP A 304 -16.25 0.09 -6.29
C ASP A 304 -15.33 0.61 -5.17
N ARG A 305 -14.01 0.65 -5.45
CA ARG A 305 -12.94 0.88 -4.47
C ARG A 305 -11.92 1.88 -4.98
N LEU A 306 -12.38 2.92 -5.68
CA LEU A 306 -11.51 3.93 -6.29
C LEU A 306 -10.60 4.61 -5.27
N VAL A 307 -11.15 4.94 -4.10
CA VAL A 307 -10.40 5.56 -3.00
C VAL A 307 -9.33 4.61 -2.45
N PRO A 308 -9.65 3.35 -2.06
CA PRO A 308 -8.62 2.37 -1.72
C PRO A 308 -7.56 2.20 -2.81
N SER A 309 -7.94 2.14 -4.10
CA SER A 309 -6.98 2.07 -5.22
C SER A 309 -6.06 3.30 -5.29
N TYR A 310 -6.57 4.48 -4.96
CA TYR A 310 -5.77 5.71 -4.90
C TYR A 310 -4.83 5.71 -3.70
N ILE A 311 -5.27 5.21 -2.54
CA ILE A 311 -4.43 5.03 -1.36
C ILE A 311 -3.25 4.11 -1.68
N TRP A 312 -3.49 2.93 -2.28
CA TRP A 312 -2.42 2.06 -2.77
C TRP A 312 -1.40 2.79 -3.63
N SER A 313 -1.88 3.58 -4.59
CA SER A 313 -1.02 4.36 -5.49
C SER A 313 -0.18 5.41 -4.76
N LEU A 314 -0.76 6.09 -3.76
CA LEU A 314 -0.03 6.99 -2.86
C LEU A 314 1.04 6.26 -2.05
N GLY A 315 0.77 5.02 -1.65
CA GLY A 315 1.76 4.17 -1.00
C GLY A 315 2.94 3.84 -1.92
N ILE A 316 2.66 3.41 -3.15
CA ILE A 316 3.67 3.03 -4.14
C ILE A 316 4.59 4.20 -4.50
N SER A 317 4.00 5.37 -4.78
CA SER A 317 4.73 6.52 -5.34
C SER A 317 4.14 7.83 -4.81
N SER A 318 4.59 8.23 -3.62
CA SER A 318 4.02 9.41 -2.96
C SER A 318 4.56 10.74 -3.52
N GLU A 319 5.77 10.77 -4.09
CA GLU A 319 6.52 12.01 -4.36
C GLU A 319 5.79 12.97 -5.33
N PRO A 320 5.87 14.30 -5.15
CA PRO A 320 5.01 15.24 -5.86
C PRO A 320 5.16 15.21 -7.40
N HIS A 321 6.32 14.85 -7.92
CA HIS A 321 6.56 14.75 -9.37
C HIS A 321 5.91 13.51 -10.02
N ASP A 322 5.51 12.51 -9.23
CA ASP A 322 4.99 11.23 -9.74
C ASP A 322 3.48 11.21 -9.98
N ARG A 323 2.89 12.37 -10.28
CA ARG A 323 1.45 12.50 -10.52
C ARG A 323 0.94 11.52 -11.57
N TYR A 324 1.66 11.39 -12.69
CA TYR A 324 1.27 10.48 -13.76
C TYR A 324 1.26 9.03 -13.28
N CYS A 325 2.32 8.60 -12.58
CA CYS A 325 2.42 7.28 -11.98
C CYS A 325 1.25 6.97 -11.06
N ARG A 326 0.95 7.82 -10.07
CA ARG A 326 -0.18 7.60 -9.15
C ARG A 326 -1.51 7.48 -9.86
N VAL A 327 -1.78 8.36 -10.81
CA VAL A 327 -3.05 8.35 -11.56
C VAL A 327 -3.18 7.07 -12.38
N GLN A 328 -2.14 6.63 -13.08
CA GLN A 328 -2.21 5.40 -13.88
C GLN A 328 -2.27 4.14 -13.02
N LEU A 329 -1.52 4.09 -11.92
CA LEU A 329 -1.58 2.98 -10.96
C LEU A 329 -2.97 2.86 -10.33
N THR A 330 -3.63 3.97 -10.03
CA THR A 330 -4.98 3.93 -9.46
C THR A 330 -5.97 3.30 -10.44
N LYS A 331 -5.90 3.72 -11.70
CA LYS A 331 -6.73 3.14 -12.76
C LYS A 331 -6.44 1.66 -12.94
N LEU A 332 -5.15 1.27 -12.96
CA LEU A 332 -4.74 -0.13 -13.04
C LEU A 332 -5.34 -0.95 -11.90
N ILE A 333 -5.14 -0.53 -10.65
CA ILE A 333 -5.59 -1.27 -9.46
C ILE A 333 -7.11 -1.39 -9.45
N GLN A 334 -7.84 -0.31 -9.75
CA GLN A 334 -9.30 -0.35 -9.82
C GLN A 334 -9.79 -1.30 -10.93
N LEU A 335 -9.14 -1.28 -12.10
CA LEU A 335 -9.50 -2.18 -13.20
C LEU A 335 -9.16 -3.64 -12.85
N VAL A 336 -7.99 -3.92 -12.28
CA VAL A 336 -7.61 -5.27 -11.83
C VAL A 336 -8.63 -5.79 -10.82
N GLY A 337 -9.02 -5.00 -9.83
CA GLY A 337 -10.03 -5.40 -8.83
C GLY A 337 -11.41 -5.70 -9.43
N VAL A 338 -11.84 -4.96 -10.46
CA VAL A 338 -13.09 -5.30 -11.15
C VAL A 338 -12.99 -6.61 -11.93
N HIS A 339 -11.85 -6.85 -12.58
CA HIS A 339 -11.67 -8.10 -13.33
C HIS A 339 -11.55 -9.28 -12.37
N ASP A 340 -10.89 -9.11 -11.22
CA ASP A 340 -10.89 -10.08 -10.12
C ASP A 340 -12.32 -10.53 -9.78
N ASP A 341 -13.23 -9.58 -9.51
CA ASP A 341 -14.64 -9.86 -9.23
C ASP A 341 -15.42 -10.51 -10.39
N VAL A 342 -14.97 -10.31 -11.63
CA VAL A 342 -15.53 -11.03 -12.78
C VAL A 342 -15.13 -12.51 -12.72
N TYR A 343 -13.87 -12.81 -12.39
CA TYR A 343 -13.32 -14.16 -12.41
C TYR A 343 -13.64 -15.00 -11.17
N ASP A 344 -13.62 -14.42 -9.97
CA ASP A 344 -13.80 -15.16 -8.72
C ASP A 344 -15.26 -15.22 -8.23
N VAL A 345 -16.10 -14.27 -8.66
CA VAL A 345 -17.48 -14.12 -8.19
C VAL A 345 -18.51 -14.26 -9.32
N TYR A 346 -18.47 -13.42 -10.36
CA TYR A 346 -19.67 -13.21 -11.17
C TYR A 346 -19.78 -14.03 -12.47
N GLY A 347 -18.66 -14.25 -13.17
CA GLY A 347 -18.62 -14.95 -14.45
C GLY A 347 -18.84 -16.45 -14.28
N THR A 348 -19.51 -17.07 -15.26
CA THR A 348 -19.50 -18.54 -15.37
C THR A 348 -18.20 -19.01 -16.00
N LEU A 349 -17.79 -20.26 -15.77
CA LEU A 349 -16.56 -20.78 -16.36
C LEU A 349 -16.52 -20.61 -17.89
N ASP A 350 -17.60 -20.92 -18.60
CA ASP A 350 -17.69 -20.75 -20.06
C ASP A 350 -17.52 -19.28 -20.49
N GLU A 351 -18.10 -18.34 -19.74
CA GLU A 351 -17.93 -16.91 -20.01
C GLU A 351 -16.49 -16.45 -19.77
N LEU A 352 -15.84 -16.97 -18.73
CA LEU A 352 -14.45 -16.65 -18.39
C LEU A 352 -13.46 -17.23 -19.41
N GLU A 353 -13.71 -18.44 -19.91
CA GLU A 353 -12.93 -19.02 -21.00
C GLU A 353 -13.06 -18.18 -22.28
N LEU A 354 -14.29 -17.79 -22.63
CA LEU A 354 -14.54 -16.92 -23.78
C LEU A 354 -13.91 -15.53 -23.61
N PHE A 355 -14.00 -14.93 -22.41
CA PHE A 355 -13.36 -13.64 -22.13
C PHE A 355 -11.85 -13.72 -22.31
N THR A 356 -11.23 -14.74 -21.71
CA THR A 356 -9.78 -14.95 -21.79
C THR A 356 -9.32 -15.12 -23.24
N ASP A 357 -10.05 -15.93 -24.02
CA ASP A 357 -9.80 -16.15 -25.45
C ASP A 357 -9.93 -14.86 -26.29
N VAL A 358 -10.95 -14.04 -26.04
CA VAL A 358 -11.10 -12.72 -26.68
C VAL A 358 -9.94 -11.77 -26.33
N VAL A 359 -9.47 -11.77 -25.07
CA VAL A 359 -8.32 -10.96 -24.67
C VAL A 359 -7.02 -11.45 -25.31
N GLU A 360 -6.82 -12.76 -25.44
CA GLU A 360 -5.65 -13.32 -26.13
C GLU A 360 -5.56 -12.87 -27.59
N ARG A 361 -6.70 -12.86 -28.29
CA ARG A 361 -6.81 -12.32 -29.65
C ARG A 361 -6.46 -10.84 -29.72
N TRP A 362 -6.76 -10.08 -28.66
CA TRP A 362 -6.56 -8.62 -28.57
C TRP A 362 -7.25 -7.84 -29.72
N ASP A 363 -8.37 -8.36 -30.22
CA ASP A 363 -9.17 -7.73 -31.28
C ASP A 363 -10.45 -7.14 -30.67
N VAL A 364 -10.59 -5.82 -30.76
CA VAL A 364 -11.78 -5.10 -30.28
C VAL A 364 -13.07 -5.58 -30.96
N ASN A 365 -13.00 -6.14 -32.17
CA ASN A 365 -14.18 -6.68 -32.85
C ASN A 365 -14.68 -7.99 -32.25
N ALA A 366 -13.79 -8.80 -31.66
CA ALA A 366 -14.13 -10.06 -31.02
C ALA A 366 -14.97 -9.86 -29.74
N MET A 367 -14.95 -8.66 -29.14
CA MET A 367 -15.81 -8.32 -27.99
C MET A 367 -17.30 -8.53 -28.28
N LYS A 368 -17.73 -8.56 -29.55
CA LYS A 368 -19.14 -8.79 -29.93
C LYS A 368 -19.66 -10.13 -29.42
N GLU A 369 -18.78 -11.11 -29.25
CA GLU A 369 -19.04 -12.45 -28.74
C GLU A 369 -19.35 -12.46 -27.23
N LEU A 370 -18.88 -11.46 -26.49
CA LEU A 370 -18.98 -11.42 -25.03
C LEU A 370 -20.40 -11.05 -24.54
N PRO A 371 -20.77 -11.45 -23.32
CA PRO A 371 -21.91 -10.87 -22.60
C PRO A 371 -21.77 -9.35 -22.44
N TYR A 372 -22.89 -8.64 -22.30
CA TYR A 372 -22.91 -7.17 -22.22
C TYR A 372 -21.98 -6.60 -21.13
N TYR A 373 -21.98 -7.19 -19.94
CA TYR A 373 -21.14 -6.71 -18.83
C TYR A 373 -19.64 -6.90 -19.11
N MET A 374 -19.27 -8.02 -19.74
CA MET A 374 -17.89 -8.28 -20.16
C MET A 374 -17.41 -7.37 -21.29
N LYS A 375 -18.31 -6.91 -22.18
CA LYS A 375 -17.98 -5.87 -23.17
C LYS A 375 -17.52 -4.58 -22.50
N ILE A 376 -18.16 -4.21 -21.38
CA ILE A 376 -17.77 -3.03 -20.59
C ILE A 376 -16.39 -3.25 -19.98
N CYS A 377 -16.14 -4.41 -19.36
CA CYS A 377 -14.85 -4.75 -18.78
C CYS A 377 -13.74 -4.71 -19.84
N PHE A 378 -13.95 -5.41 -20.96
CA PHE A 378 -13.00 -5.49 -22.07
C PHE A 378 -12.62 -4.11 -22.60
N LEU A 379 -13.62 -3.30 -22.96
CA LEU A 379 -13.37 -1.98 -23.53
C LEU A 379 -12.65 -1.05 -22.54
N SER A 380 -12.95 -1.17 -21.25
CA SER A 380 -12.37 -0.31 -20.21
C SER A 380 -10.88 -0.56 -20.02
N PHE A 381 -10.45 -1.83 -19.90
CA PHE A 381 -9.01 -2.12 -19.79
C PHE A 381 -8.30 -1.93 -21.13
N TYR A 382 -8.92 -2.32 -22.25
CA TYR A 382 -8.33 -2.15 -23.59
C TYR A 382 -8.00 -0.67 -23.87
N ASN A 383 -8.97 0.23 -23.62
CA ASN A 383 -8.73 1.67 -23.78
C ASN A 383 -7.66 2.18 -22.82
N PHE A 384 -7.66 1.75 -21.56
CA PHE A 384 -6.63 2.14 -20.59
C PHE A 384 -5.21 1.76 -21.05
N VAL A 385 -5.03 0.53 -21.57
CA VAL A 385 -3.74 0.07 -22.11
C VAL A 385 -3.31 0.93 -23.29
N HIS A 386 -4.21 1.13 -24.26
CA HIS A 386 -3.92 1.90 -25.46
C HIS A 386 -3.67 3.39 -25.15
N GLU A 387 -4.42 4.00 -24.24
CA GLU A 387 -4.19 5.38 -23.77
C GLU A 387 -2.79 5.53 -23.14
N THR A 388 -2.42 4.60 -22.26
CA THR A 388 -1.10 4.60 -21.60
C THR A 388 0.03 4.41 -22.60
N SER A 389 -0.10 3.45 -23.51
CA SER A 389 0.82 3.22 -24.63
C SER A 389 1.00 4.47 -25.51
N ASN A 390 -0.11 5.10 -25.90
CA ASN A 390 -0.08 6.29 -26.75
C ASN A 390 0.58 7.48 -26.05
N TYR A 391 0.33 7.66 -24.75
CA TYR A 391 0.97 8.69 -23.95
C TYR A 391 2.49 8.50 -23.94
N ILE A 392 2.97 7.31 -23.58
CA ILE A 392 4.41 7.01 -23.49
C ILE A 392 5.08 7.08 -24.87
N ARG A 393 4.41 6.63 -25.93
CA ARG A 393 4.91 6.77 -27.31
C ARG A 393 5.06 8.23 -27.71
N LYS A 394 4.12 9.10 -27.34
CA LYS A 394 4.18 10.53 -27.65
C LYS A 394 5.27 11.25 -26.85
N ASP A 395 5.43 10.88 -25.59
CA ASP A 395 6.31 11.55 -24.63
C ASP A 395 7.78 11.13 -24.80
N GLN A 396 8.02 9.81 -24.87
CA GLN A 396 9.37 9.23 -24.86
C GLN A 396 9.75 8.50 -26.17
N ASN A 397 8.86 8.43 -27.17
CA ASN A 397 9.07 7.73 -28.45
C ASN A 397 9.39 6.22 -28.30
N ILE A 398 8.89 5.58 -27.24
CA ILE A 398 9.04 4.14 -26.98
C ILE A 398 7.72 3.43 -27.24
N GLU A 399 7.79 2.21 -27.77
CA GLU A 399 6.64 1.31 -27.94
C GLU A 399 6.63 0.31 -26.78
N ILE A 400 5.54 0.32 -26.00
CA ILE A 400 5.34 -0.54 -24.81
C ILE A 400 4.05 -1.38 -24.87
N LEU A 401 3.24 -1.22 -25.93
CA LEU A 401 1.98 -1.94 -26.10
C LEU A 401 2.16 -3.47 -26.06
N PRO A 402 3.20 -4.05 -26.70
CA PRO A 402 3.45 -5.49 -26.62
C PRO A 402 3.67 -5.98 -25.18
N ASP A 403 4.45 -5.25 -24.38
CA ASP A 403 4.78 -5.58 -23.00
C ASP A 403 3.53 -5.51 -22.10
N GLN A 404 2.75 -4.43 -22.25
CA GLN A 404 1.47 -4.29 -21.53
C GLN A 404 0.49 -5.41 -21.88
N ARG A 405 0.33 -5.72 -23.17
CA ARG A 405 -0.56 -6.79 -23.65
C ARG A 405 -0.17 -8.14 -23.07
N LYS A 406 1.13 -8.47 -23.09
CA LYS A 406 1.67 -9.73 -22.55
C LYS A 406 1.25 -9.94 -21.09
N TRP A 407 1.39 -8.91 -20.26
CA TRP A 407 1.07 -9.02 -18.83
C TRP A 407 -0.42 -9.03 -18.53
N TRP A 408 -1.25 -8.28 -19.26
CA TRP A 408 -2.71 -8.38 -19.13
C TRP A 408 -3.24 -9.76 -19.53
N ILE A 409 -2.74 -10.32 -20.63
CA ILE A 409 -3.08 -11.69 -21.05
C ILE A 409 -2.66 -12.70 -19.98
N ASN A 410 -1.44 -12.57 -19.45
CA ASN A 410 -0.95 -13.48 -18.42
C ASN A 410 -1.80 -13.40 -17.13
N LEU A 411 -2.19 -12.19 -16.70
CA LEU A 411 -3.07 -11.99 -15.55
C LEU A 411 -4.39 -12.76 -15.71
N PHE A 412 -5.10 -12.54 -16.82
CA PHE A 412 -6.39 -13.19 -17.06
C PHE A 412 -6.29 -14.70 -17.25
N LYS A 413 -5.22 -15.20 -17.87
CA LYS A 413 -4.94 -16.65 -17.91
C LYS A 413 -4.79 -17.25 -16.52
N ARG A 414 -4.14 -16.53 -15.61
CA ARG A 414 -3.88 -17.00 -14.24
C ARG A 414 -5.12 -16.89 -13.36
N GLN A 415 -5.95 -15.87 -13.55
CA GLN A 415 -7.28 -15.80 -12.91
C GLN A 415 -8.21 -16.91 -13.42
N LEU A 416 -8.15 -17.27 -14.70
CA LEU A 416 -8.89 -18.42 -15.23
C LEU A 416 -8.47 -19.74 -14.58
N VAL A 417 -7.19 -19.90 -14.23
CA VAL A 417 -6.71 -21.08 -13.48
C VAL A 417 -7.38 -21.16 -12.11
N GLU A 418 -7.49 -20.05 -11.37
CA GLU A 418 -8.17 -20.03 -10.06
C GLU A 418 -9.68 -20.28 -10.22
N ALA A 419 -10.32 -19.72 -11.23
CA ALA A 419 -11.72 -20.04 -11.55
C ALA A 419 -11.90 -21.54 -11.84
N ARG A 420 -10.99 -22.17 -12.60
CA ARG A 420 -11.01 -23.63 -12.84
C ARG A 420 -10.79 -24.42 -11.56
N TRP A 421 -9.90 -23.97 -10.67
CA TRP A 421 -9.73 -24.61 -9.36
C TRP A 421 -11.01 -24.58 -8.55
N TYR A 422 -11.65 -23.41 -8.47
CA TYR A 422 -12.92 -23.24 -7.78
C TYR A 422 -14.01 -24.15 -8.35
N HIS A 423 -14.29 -24.06 -9.65
CA HIS A 423 -15.34 -24.81 -10.31
C HIS A 423 -15.08 -26.33 -10.34
N GLY A 424 -13.80 -26.73 -10.39
CA GLY A 424 -13.38 -28.14 -10.36
C GLY A 424 -13.24 -28.73 -8.96
N GLY A 425 -13.40 -27.92 -7.89
CA GLY A 425 -13.17 -28.37 -6.52
C GLY A 425 -11.72 -28.75 -6.22
N HIS A 426 -10.76 -28.23 -6.99
CA HIS A 426 -9.34 -28.48 -6.79
C HIS A 426 -8.82 -27.65 -5.62
N GLN A 427 -8.09 -28.30 -4.71
CA GLN A 427 -7.40 -27.64 -3.62
C GLN A 427 -5.91 -27.53 -3.99
N PRO A 428 -5.39 -26.32 -4.28
CA PRO A 428 -3.99 -26.16 -4.62
C PRO A 428 -3.11 -26.38 -3.39
N THR A 429 -1.90 -26.87 -3.62
CA THR A 429 -0.82 -26.82 -2.61
C THR A 429 -0.36 -25.38 -2.36
N MET A 430 0.35 -25.14 -1.25
CA MET A 430 0.94 -23.82 -0.97
C MET A 430 1.85 -23.33 -2.12
N GLU A 431 2.62 -24.23 -2.73
CA GLU A 431 3.52 -23.89 -3.84
C GLU A 431 2.74 -23.49 -5.10
N GLU A 432 1.72 -24.27 -5.48
CA GLU A 432 0.84 -23.94 -6.61
C GLU A 432 0.10 -22.61 -6.38
N ARG A 433 -0.43 -22.41 -5.17
CA ARG A 433 -1.13 -21.18 -4.78
C ARG A 433 -0.22 -19.96 -4.88
N LEU A 434 1.02 -20.02 -4.40
CA LEU A 434 1.95 -18.89 -4.49
C LEU A 434 2.41 -18.63 -5.94
N SER A 435 2.71 -19.69 -6.69
CA SER A 435 3.18 -19.59 -8.08
C SER A 435 2.15 -18.93 -9.00
N ASN A 436 0.87 -19.28 -8.83
CA ASN A 436 -0.23 -18.63 -9.54
C ASN A 436 -0.59 -17.27 -8.92
N GLY A 437 -0.64 -17.23 -7.58
CA GLY A 437 -1.09 -16.12 -6.76
C GLY A 437 -0.27 -14.84 -6.90
N LEU A 438 1.04 -14.96 -7.13
CA LEU A 438 1.89 -13.78 -7.38
C LEU A 438 1.46 -13.02 -8.64
N VAL A 439 0.88 -13.72 -9.63
CA VAL A 439 0.37 -13.10 -10.84
C VAL A 439 -1.06 -12.61 -10.64
N THR A 440 -1.93 -13.40 -10.01
CA THR A 440 -3.35 -13.04 -9.84
C THR A 440 -3.58 -11.87 -8.88
N ILE A 441 -2.67 -11.65 -7.91
CA ILE A 441 -2.67 -10.41 -7.09
C ILE A 441 -2.31 -9.15 -7.89
N GLY A 442 -1.94 -9.28 -9.15
CA GLY A 442 -1.54 -8.16 -10.00
C GLY A 442 -0.11 -7.65 -9.73
N GLY A 443 0.74 -8.43 -9.04
CA GLY A 443 2.10 -8.03 -8.67
C GLY A 443 2.97 -7.63 -9.87
N PRO A 444 3.29 -8.54 -10.80
CA PRO A 444 4.17 -8.24 -11.93
C PRO A 444 3.66 -7.10 -12.83
N ILE A 445 2.35 -7.05 -13.09
CA ILE A 445 1.76 -5.97 -13.88
C ILE A 445 1.82 -4.64 -13.13
N GLY A 446 1.63 -4.64 -11.80
CA GLY A 446 1.82 -3.47 -10.95
C GLY A 446 3.26 -2.95 -11.00
N VAL A 447 4.26 -3.84 -10.97
CA VAL A 447 5.68 -3.48 -11.11
C VAL A 447 5.97 -2.89 -12.49
N LEU A 448 5.49 -3.51 -13.57
CA LEU A 448 5.65 -2.98 -14.94
C LEU A 448 5.04 -1.58 -15.08
N TYR A 449 3.80 -1.38 -14.63
CA TYR A 449 3.13 -0.08 -14.73
C TYR A 449 3.78 0.97 -13.84
N SER A 450 4.31 0.58 -12.68
CA SER A 450 5.09 1.48 -11.83
C SER A 450 6.34 1.95 -12.57
N TYR A 451 7.03 1.06 -13.28
CA TYR A 451 8.25 1.38 -14.03
C TYR A 451 7.96 2.36 -15.17
N ILE A 452 7.08 1.96 -16.09
CA ILE A 452 6.79 2.74 -17.31
C ILE A 452 6.12 4.10 -17.01
N CYS A 453 5.60 4.31 -15.79
CA CYS A 453 4.98 5.56 -15.40
C CYS A 453 5.83 6.43 -14.46
N ALA A 454 6.89 5.88 -13.84
CA ALA A 454 7.77 6.62 -12.94
C ALA A 454 9.13 6.96 -13.57
N GLU A 455 9.66 6.10 -14.45
CA GLU A 455 11.00 6.29 -15.01
C GLU A 455 11.00 7.14 -16.28
N ASP A 456 11.98 8.03 -16.37
CA ASP A 456 12.24 8.89 -17.53
C ASP A 456 13.78 9.12 -17.64
N PRO A 457 14.47 8.58 -18.66
CA PRO A 457 13.92 7.80 -19.78
C PRO A 457 13.66 6.34 -19.43
N ILE A 458 12.58 5.78 -19.98
CA ILE A 458 12.31 4.34 -19.99
C ILE A 458 13.37 3.62 -20.83
N LYS A 459 13.96 2.55 -20.29
CA LYS A 459 14.88 1.65 -21.01
C LYS A 459 14.26 0.30 -21.28
N LYS A 460 14.43 -0.22 -22.49
CA LYS A 460 13.86 -1.52 -22.92
C LYS A 460 14.50 -2.69 -22.20
N GLU A 461 15.81 -2.64 -21.96
CA GLU A 461 16.56 -3.68 -21.27
C GLU A 461 16.08 -3.85 -19.82
N GLU A 462 15.63 -2.75 -19.20
CA GLU A 462 15.05 -2.75 -17.85
C GLU A 462 13.62 -3.32 -17.85
N ILE A 463 12.83 -3.07 -18.90
CA ILE A 463 11.53 -3.75 -19.12
C ILE A 463 11.77 -5.26 -19.24
N GLU A 464 12.65 -5.69 -20.15
CA GLU A 464 12.99 -7.09 -20.36
C GLU A 464 13.48 -7.77 -19.08
N PHE A 465 14.27 -7.05 -18.27
CA PHE A 465 14.68 -7.51 -16.95
C PHE A 465 13.46 -7.72 -16.02
N ILE A 466 12.55 -6.76 -15.90
CA ILE A 466 11.33 -6.91 -15.08
C ILE A 466 10.48 -8.06 -15.60
N GLU A 467 10.31 -8.18 -16.92
CA GLU A 467 9.51 -9.21 -17.55
C GLU A 467 10.08 -10.62 -17.40
N GLY A 468 11.40 -10.74 -17.23
CA GLY A 468 12.07 -11.99 -16.89
C GLY A 468 11.73 -12.50 -15.49
N LEU A 469 10.97 -11.72 -14.70
CA LEU A 469 10.56 -12.02 -13.33
C LEU A 469 11.74 -12.49 -12.44
N PRO A 470 12.82 -11.70 -12.37
CA PRO A 470 14.01 -12.05 -11.59
C PRO A 470 13.66 -12.12 -10.10
N ASP A 471 14.51 -12.79 -9.32
CA ASP A 471 14.22 -13.09 -7.92
C ASP A 471 13.74 -11.87 -7.12
N VAL A 472 14.32 -10.69 -7.32
CA VAL A 472 13.89 -9.47 -6.59
C VAL A 472 12.42 -9.10 -6.88
N VAL A 473 11.96 -9.24 -8.13
CA VAL A 473 10.58 -8.97 -8.55
C VAL A 473 9.67 -10.10 -8.09
N ARG A 474 10.07 -11.36 -8.33
CA ARG A 474 9.32 -12.55 -7.91
C ARG A 474 9.06 -12.55 -6.41
N LEU A 475 10.10 -12.35 -5.60
CA LEU A 475 10.00 -12.33 -4.13
C LEU A 475 9.12 -11.17 -3.64
N ALA A 476 9.22 -9.99 -4.25
CA ALA A 476 8.34 -8.87 -3.92
C ALA A 476 6.86 -9.22 -4.19
N CYS A 477 6.57 -9.84 -5.34
CA CYS A 477 5.20 -10.27 -5.69
C CYS A 477 4.70 -11.41 -4.78
N GLU A 478 5.57 -12.33 -4.37
CA GLU A 478 5.21 -13.38 -3.40
C GLU A 478 4.90 -12.80 -2.02
N ILE A 479 5.67 -11.80 -1.54
CA ILE A 479 5.35 -11.13 -0.27
C ILE A 479 4.02 -10.38 -0.39
N LEU A 480 3.78 -9.68 -1.51
CA LEU A 480 2.50 -9.02 -1.78
C LEU A 480 1.32 -10.00 -1.68
N ARG A 481 1.41 -11.16 -2.35
CA ARG A 481 0.38 -12.22 -2.26
C ARG A 481 0.20 -12.72 -0.83
N LEU A 482 1.29 -12.98 -0.11
CA LEU A 482 1.23 -13.45 1.28
C LEU A 482 0.59 -12.43 2.22
N ALA A 483 0.87 -11.14 2.04
CA ALA A 483 0.27 -10.07 2.82
C ALA A 483 -1.24 -9.96 2.55
N ASP A 484 -1.66 -10.06 1.29
CA ASP A 484 -3.08 -10.11 0.91
C ASP A 484 -3.76 -11.33 1.53
N ASP A 485 -3.24 -12.54 1.33
CA ASP A 485 -3.79 -13.78 1.92
C ASP A 485 -3.91 -13.68 3.44
N TYR A 486 -2.95 -13.01 4.11
CA TYR A 486 -2.99 -12.81 5.54
C TYR A 486 -4.19 -11.97 5.99
N GLY A 487 -4.52 -10.89 5.27
CA GLY A 487 -5.62 -9.99 5.60
C GLY A 487 -6.98 -10.44 5.08
N THR A 488 -7.04 -11.14 3.96
CA THR A 488 -8.30 -11.44 3.25
C THR A 488 -8.86 -12.83 3.52
N SER A 489 -8.03 -13.78 3.98
CA SER A 489 -8.37 -15.20 4.10
C SER A 489 -9.73 -15.48 4.77
N SER A 490 -10.04 -14.80 5.88
CA SER A 490 -11.28 -15.02 6.60
C SER A 490 -12.52 -14.52 5.86
N ALA A 491 -12.38 -13.48 5.02
CA ALA A 491 -13.46 -12.95 4.19
C ALA A 491 -13.66 -13.82 2.93
N GLU A 492 -12.57 -14.21 2.28
CA GLU A 492 -12.57 -15.11 1.12
C GLU A 492 -13.19 -16.47 1.44
N LEU A 493 -12.82 -17.06 2.58
CA LEU A 493 -13.39 -18.33 3.04
C LEU A 493 -14.91 -18.26 3.23
N LYS A 494 -15.43 -17.13 3.73
CA LYS A 494 -16.89 -16.92 3.90
C LYS A 494 -17.62 -16.75 2.58
N ARG A 495 -16.97 -16.17 1.57
CA ARG A 495 -17.51 -15.99 0.21
C ARG A 495 -17.40 -17.27 -0.62
N GLY A 496 -16.60 -18.22 -0.15
CA GLY A 496 -16.36 -19.51 -0.78
C GLY A 496 -15.42 -19.39 -1.97
N ASP A 497 -14.26 -18.76 -1.79
CA ASP A 497 -13.19 -18.75 -2.81
C ASP A 497 -12.25 -19.95 -2.69
N VAL A 498 -11.32 -20.04 -3.65
CA VAL A 498 -10.19 -20.97 -3.62
C VAL A 498 -9.41 -20.80 -2.30
N PRO A 499 -8.88 -21.90 -1.71
CA PRO A 499 -8.03 -21.82 -0.53
C PRO A 499 -6.92 -20.74 -0.65
N SER A 500 -6.88 -19.82 0.31
CA SER A 500 -5.76 -18.87 0.46
C SER A 500 -4.49 -19.60 0.92
N SER A 501 -3.34 -18.91 0.90
CA SER A 501 -2.08 -19.45 1.45
C SER A 501 -2.22 -19.98 2.88
N ILE A 502 -3.09 -19.38 3.72
CA ILE A 502 -3.36 -19.88 5.08
C ILE A 502 -3.99 -21.27 5.02
N GLN A 503 -5.06 -21.44 4.23
CA GLN A 503 -5.74 -22.74 4.13
C GLN A 503 -4.88 -23.80 3.45
N CYS A 504 -4.13 -23.44 2.40
CA CYS A 504 -3.18 -24.35 1.75
C CYS A 504 -2.15 -24.86 2.77
N TYR A 505 -1.53 -23.98 3.55
CA TYR A 505 -0.54 -24.39 4.56
C TYR A 505 -1.14 -25.26 5.67
N MET A 506 -2.35 -24.92 6.14
CA MET A 506 -3.09 -25.73 7.11
C MET A 506 -3.34 -27.15 6.59
N SER A 507 -3.77 -27.27 5.33
CA SER A 507 -4.04 -28.54 4.67
C SER A 507 -2.77 -29.37 4.46
N ASP A 508 -1.71 -28.74 3.94
CA ASP A 508 -0.45 -29.40 3.62
C ASP A 508 0.26 -29.96 4.87
N ASN A 509 0.05 -29.34 6.05
CA ASN A 509 0.80 -29.67 7.27
C ASN A 509 -0.08 -30.15 8.45
N GLY A 510 -1.40 -30.12 8.33
CA GLY A 510 -2.32 -30.52 9.41
C GLY A 510 -2.25 -29.63 10.66
N VAL A 511 -2.06 -28.32 10.48
CA VAL A 511 -1.87 -27.34 11.57
C VAL A 511 -3.07 -26.41 11.76
N SER A 512 -3.13 -25.71 12.91
CA SER A 512 -4.16 -24.70 13.16
C SER A 512 -3.93 -23.41 12.37
N GLU A 513 -4.97 -22.58 12.25
CA GLU A 513 -4.88 -21.26 11.61
C GLU A 513 -3.84 -20.35 12.30
N ASP A 514 -3.77 -20.35 13.63
CA ASP A 514 -2.77 -19.56 14.37
C ASP A 514 -1.33 -19.94 14.00
N VAL A 515 -1.07 -21.25 13.84
CA VAL A 515 0.23 -21.75 13.42
C VAL A 515 0.51 -21.37 11.97
N ALA A 516 -0.49 -21.45 11.09
CA ALA A 516 -0.35 -21.03 9.70
C ALA A 516 -0.09 -19.52 9.57
N ARG A 517 -0.83 -18.68 10.31
CA ARG A 517 -0.62 -17.22 10.35
C ARG A 517 0.77 -16.85 10.86
N ALA A 518 1.24 -17.52 11.92
CA ALA A 518 2.59 -17.33 12.43
C ALA A 518 3.66 -17.75 11.39
N HIS A 519 3.42 -18.85 10.66
CA HIS A 519 4.29 -19.30 9.59
C HIS A 519 4.34 -18.30 8.43
N LEU A 520 3.20 -17.77 7.96
CA LEU A 520 3.16 -16.78 6.89
C LEU A 520 3.92 -15.50 7.25
N MET A 521 3.79 -15.01 8.49
CA MET A 521 4.55 -13.86 8.98
C MET A 521 6.06 -14.10 8.97
N ASP A 522 6.52 -15.27 9.43
CA ASP A 522 7.93 -15.65 9.36
C ASP A 522 8.42 -15.85 7.91
N LEU A 523 7.57 -16.40 7.04
CA LEU A 523 7.87 -16.59 5.62
C LEU A 523 8.04 -15.23 4.91
N MET A 524 7.16 -14.26 5.16
CA MET A 524 7.31 -12.90 4.64
C MET A 524 8.62 -12.27 5.13
N ARG A 525 8.98 -12.44 6.41
CA ARG A 525 10.27 -11.97 6.96
C ARG A 525 11.47 -12.58 6.26
N LYS A 526 11.46 -13.90 6.02
CA LYS A 526 12.52 -14.59 5.29
C LYS A 526 12.62 -14.15 3.83
N LYS A 527 11.48 -13.96 3.15
CA LYS A 527 11.46 -13.43 1.77
C LYS A 527 11.99 -12.00 1.70
N TRP A 528 11.69 -11.14 2.67
CA TRP A 528 12.31 -9.81 2.78
C TRP A 528 13.84 -9.89 2.89
N ALA A 529 14.37 -10.87 3.61
CA ALA A 529 15.81 -11.09 3.71
C ALA A 529 16.44 -11.55 2.38
N GLN A 530 15.70 -12.34 1.60
CA GLN A 530 16.10 -12.72 0.24
C GLN A 530 16.06 -11.52 -0.71
N VAL A 531 15.04 -10.66 -0.62
CA VAL A 531 14.99 -9.38 -1.36
C VAL A 531 16.21 -8.52 -1.01
N ASN A 532 16.53 -8.39 0.28
CA ASN A 532 17.73 -7.66 0.72
C ASN A 532 19.00 -8.31 0.12
N LYS A 533 19.11 -9.64 0.09
CA LYS A 533 20.22 -10.35 -0.55
C LYS A 533 20.37 -10.01 -2.03
N CYS A 534 19.27 -9.95 -2.79
CA CYS A 534 19.29 -9.53 -4.19
C CYS A 534 19.85 -8.11 -4.35
N ARG A 535 19.45 -7.18 -3.48
CA ARG A 535 19.91 -5.77 -3.51
C ARG A 535 21.41 -5.61 -3.26
N PHE A 536 22.03 -6.57 -2.56
CA PHE A 536 23.47 -6.56 -2.24
C PHE A 536 24.25 -7.66 -3.01
N SER A 537 23.65 -8.23 -4.07
CA SER A 537 24.32 -9.21 -4.92
C SER A 537 25.51 -8.61 -5.66
N LYS A 538 26.44 -9.48 -6.10
CA LYS A 538 27.55 -9.09 -6.97
C LYS A 538 27.08 -8.69 -8.36
N ASP A 539 26.00 -9.31 -8.84
CA ASP A 539 25.37 -9.00 -10.10
C ASP A 539 24.40 -7.83 -9.87
N PRO A 540 24.71 -6.63 -10.40
CA PRO A 540 23.90 -5.46 -10.14
C PRO A 540 22.53 -5.60 -10.80
N ILE A 541 21.48 -5.22 -10.07
CA ILE A 541 20.14 -5.05 -10.63
C ILE A 541 20.22 -3.87 -11.61
N PRO A 542 19.78 -4.00 -12.87
CA PRO A 542 19.88 -2.95 -13.88
C PRO A 542 18.84 -1.83 -13.68
N LEU A 543 18.21 -1.75 -12.50
CA LEU A 543 17.17 -0.79 -12.17
C LEU A 543 17.73 0.31 -11.27
N SER A 544 17.16 1.52 -11.38
CA SER A 544 17.50 2.62 -10.48
C SER A 544 17.15 2.26 -9.02
N TRP A 545 17.92 2.75 -8.05
CA TRP A 545 17.58 2.56 -6.63
C TRP A 545 16.23 3.16 -6.26
N HIS A 546 15.86 4.26 -6.92
CA HIS A 546 14.57 4.91 -6.78
C HIS A 546 13.43 3.97 -7.20
N PHE A 547 13.52 3.35 -8.39
CA PHE A 547 12.52 2.40 -8.84
C PHE A 547 12.48 1.13 -8.00
N VAL A 548 13.63 0.61 -7.56
CA VAL A 548 13.64 -0.53 -6.61
C VAL A 548 12.86 -0.17 -5.35
N ASP A 549 12.94 1.07 -4.85
CA ASP A 549 12.14 1.50 -3.70
C ASP A 549 10.65 1.62 -4.03
N ILE A 550 10.27 2.16 -5.20
CA ILE A 550 8.87 2.16 -5.68
C ILE A 550 8.30 0.73 -5.74
N MET A 551 9.04 -0.21 -6.31
CA MET A 551 8.65 -1.63 -6.35
C MET A 551 8.47 -2.20 -4.94
N LEU A 552 9.35 -1.88 -3.99
CA LEU A 552 9.22 -2.34 -2.60
C LEU A 552 8.11 -1.60 -1.84
N ASN A 553 7.76 -0.38 -2.24
CA ASN A 553 6.60 0.33 -1.72
C ASN A 553 5.28 -0.36 -2.08
N LEU A 554 5.20 -1.09 -3.20
CA LEU A 554 4.07 -1.98 -3.48
C LEU A 554 3.86 -2.99 -2.33
N VAL A 555 4.95 -3.59 -1.86
CA VAL A 555 4.92 -4.59 -0.78
C VAL A 555 4.61 -3.96 0.58
N ARG A 556 5.21 -2.79 0.86
CA ARG A 556 4.94 -2.03 2.09
C ARG A 556 3.49 -1.55 2.16
N ALA A 557 2.91 -1.15 1.03
CA ALA A 557 1.50 -0.76 0.96
C ALA A 557 0.60 -1.95 1.32
N ALA A 558 0.91 -3.15 0.81
CA ALA A 558 0.20 -4.38 1.18
C ALA A 558 0.25 -4.64 2.70
N HIS A 559 1.44 -4.53 3.30
CA HIS A 559 1.60 -4.66 4.75
C HIS A 559 0.74 -3.64 5.50
N CYS A 560 0.78 -2.36 5.12
CA CYS A 560 -0.03 -1.34 5.80
C CYS A 560 -1.54 -1.60 5.72
N LEU A 561 -2.02 -2.23 4.64
CA LEU A 561 -3.45 -2.42 4.41
C LEU A 561 -4.00 -3.76 4.93
N TYR A 562 -3.16 -4.78 5.07
CA TYR A 562 -3.59 -6.13 5.43
C TYR A 562 -3.04 -6.66 6.76
N ASN A 563 -2.08 -5.98 7.38
CA ASN A 563 -1.39 -6.48 8.58
C ASN A 563 -2.31 -6.61 9.81
N SER A 564 -3.45 -5.90 9.88
CA SER A 564 -4.42 -6.09 10.97
C SER A 564 -5.15 -7.43 10.91
N GLY A 565 -4.97 -8.21 9.85
CA GLY A 565 -5.75 -9.44 9.60
C GLY A 565 -7.13 -9.16 8.99
N ASP A 566 -7.38 -7.92 8.57
CA ASP A 566 -8.59 -7.48 7.87
C ASP A 566 -8.28 -7.08 6.42
N ASP A 567 -9.32 -7.12 5.58
CA ASP A 567 -9.25 -6.70 4.19
C ASP A 567 -9.29 -5.17 4.05
N GLY A 568 -8.13 -4.51 4.10
CA GLY A 568 -8.03 -3.06 3.92
C GLY A 568 -8.38 -2.58 2.50
N PHE A 569 -8.52 -3.44 1.50
CA PHE A 569 -8.90 -3.01 0.16
C PHE A 569 -10.41 -3.12 -0.08
N GLY A 570 -10.99 -4.31 0.14
CA GLY A 570 -12.39 -4.58 -0.08
C GLY A 570 -13.32 -4.04 1.02
N VAL A 571 -12.81 -3.86 2.24
CA VAL A 571 -13.56 -3.32 3.39
C VAL A 571 -13.09 -1.90 3.71
N GLU A 572 -13.88 -0.92 3.32
CA GLU A 572 -13.49 0.48 3.44
C GLU A 572 -13.57 1.05 4.87
N ASP A 573 -14.31 0.41 5.80
CA ASP A 573 -14.63 0.96 7.13
C ASP A 573 -13.59 0.73 8.24
N GLY A 574 -12.33 0.46 7.88
CA GLY A 574 -11.20 0.24 8.80
C GLY A 574 -9.97 1.10 8.48
N VAL A 575 -8.79 0.48 8.43
CA VAL A 575 -7.48 1.14 8.25
C VAL A 575 -7.45 2.12 7.07
N THR A 576 -8.10 1.78 5.97
CA THR A 576 -8.13 2.60 4.75
C THR A 576 -8.93 3.89 4.93
N LYS A 577 -10.00 3.85 5.72
CA LYS A 577 -10.73 5.06 6.11
C LYS A 577 -9.84 5.97 6.94
N ASP A 578 -9.14 5.42 7.93
CA ASP A 578 -8.26 6.20 8.79
C ASP A 578 -7.11 6.85 7.99
N ILE A 579 -6.52 6.09 7.05
CA ILE A 579 -5.52 6.62 6.10
C ILE A 579 -6.12 7.71 5.21
N LEU A 580 -7.33 7.53 4.66
CA LEU A 580 -8.00 8.56 3.87
C LEU A 580 -8.16 9.84 4.68
N PHE A 581 -8.78 9.77 5.86
CA PHE A 581 -9.05 10.96 6.66
C PHE A 581 -7.76 11.71 6.99
N SER A 582 -6.74 10.98 7.43
CA SER A 582 -5.42 11.53 7.76
C SER A 582 -4.71 12.17 6.56
N LEU A 583 -4.70 11.51 5.38
CA LEU A 583 -3.91 11.96 4.23
C LEU A 583 -4.63 12.92 3.31
N LEU A 584 -5.96 12.82 3.20
CA LEU A 584 -6.74 13.43 2.11
C LEU A 584 -7.86 14.36 2.59
N VAL A 585 -8.29 14.28 3.85
CA VAL A 585 -9.42 15.07 4.36
C VAL A 585 -8.98 16.09 5.39
N GLU A 586 -8.24 15.66 6.41
CA GLU A 586 -7.89 16.49 7.57
C GLU A 586 -6.50 17.10 7.38
N PRO A 587 -6.38 18.43 7.16
CA PRO A 587 -5.08 19.08 7.12
C PRO A 587 -4.46 19.12 8.52
N ILE A 588 -3.13 19.19 8.59
CA ILE A 588 -2.41 19.41 9.84
C ILE A 588 -2.61 20.86 10.29
N PRO A 589 -3.09 21.12 11.52
CA PRO A 589 -3.19 22.47 12.04
C PRO A 589 -1.80 23.12 12.14
N LEU A 590 -1.65 24.26 11.49
CA LEU A 590 -0.59 25.22 11.84
C LEU A 590 -1.05 25.89 13.14
N LYS A 591 -0.24 25.86 14.19
CA LYS A 591 -0.55 26.67 15.39
C LYS A 591 -0.66 28.13 14.95
N GLU A 592 -1.54 28.90 15.60
CA GLU A 592 -1.62 30.36 15.45
C GLU A 592 -0.31 31.00 15.93
N SER A 593 0.75 30.95 15.11
CA SER A 593 1.86 31.86 15.20
C SER A 593 1.36 33.20 14.66
N ASN A 594 0.73 33.97 15.55
CA ASN A 594 0.32 35.37 15.39
C ASN A 594 -0.95 35.58 14.51
N PRO A 595 -2.06 36.12 15.05
CA PRO A 595 -3.29 36.43 14.29
C PRO A 595 -3.08 37.40 13.11
N TYR A 596 -1.94 38.09 13.06
CA TYR A 596 -1.55 38.97 11.96
C TYR A 596 -0.96 38.22 10.76
N ILE A 597 -0.42 37.02 10.95
CA ILE A 597 0.22 36.23 9.90
C ILE A 597 -0.86 35.46 9.12
N VAL A 598 -1.77 34.74 9.79
CA VAL A 598 -2.80 33.95 9.09
C VAL A 598 -3.75 34.81 8.23
N GLY A 599 -4.02 36.06 8.65
CA GLY A 599 -4.81 37.02 7.86
C GLY A 599 -4.11 37.58 6.61
N GLU A 600 -2.77 37.48 6.53
CA GLU A 600 -1.97 37.89 5.37
C GLU A 600 -1.65 36.73 4.41
N TYR A 601 -1.54 35.48 4.89
CA TYR A 601 -1.30 34.31 4.03
C TYR A 601 -2.58 33.72 3.41
N MET A 602 -3.76 34.03 3.95
CA MET A 602 -5.07 33.56 3.45
C MET A 602 -5.82 34.57 2.56
N LYS A 603 -5.16 35.65 2.12
CA LYS A 603 -5.74 36.65 1.20
C LYS A 603 -5.20 36.54 -0.21
#